data_AF-A0AAV4GCX2-F1
#
_entry.id   AF-A0AAV4GCX2-F1
#
_cell.length_a   1.000
_cell.length_b   1.000
_cell.length_c   1.000
_cell.angle_alpha   90.00
_cell.angle_beta   90.00
_cell.angle_gamma   90.00
#
_symmetry.space_group_name_H-M   'P 1'
#
loop_
_entity.id
_entity.type
_entity.pdbx_description
1 polymer ?
#
loop_
_entity_poly.entity_id
_entity_poly.type
_entity_poly.pdbx_seq_one_letter_code
_entity_poly.pdbx_strand_id
1 'polypeptide(L)'
;MRLVCSRRSVRQVTPGRRKDSDPQQPGSVTRMSGCEEGHLTRTAKYGNCYTLQYHKFISRESGPSEGLQLQLFLETDDYVPGVANSKGVQVIIHDQGTLPFPEDEGVAVAAGTETFIGLRRVEVSRLGSPYGDCTPINDFQEKYGIKYTRTVSPE
;
A
#
# COMPACT_ATOMS: atom_id res chain seq x y z
N MET A 1 -3.34 -6.20 1.75
CA MET A 1 -2.16 -5.34 1.61
C MET A 1 -2.43 -4.34 0.53
N ARG A 2 -2.42 -3.05 0.86
CA ARG A 2 -2.91 -1.97 -0.01
C ARG A 2 -2.07 -0.71 0.26
N LEU A 3 -1.57 -0.12 -0.82
CA LEU A 3 -1.12 1.27 -1.02
C LEU A 3 0.35 1.61 -1.26
N VAL A 4 0.52 2.34 -2.37
CA VAL A 4 1.63 3.25 -2.69
C VAL A 4 1.03 4.65 -2.86
N CYS A 5 1.47 5.62 -2.07
CA CYS A 5 1.19 7.04 -2.24
C CYS A 5 2.44 7.76 -2.77
N SER A 6 2.33 8.55 -3.83
CA SER A 6 3.46 9.31 -4.38
C SER A 6 3.15 10.78 -4.53
N ARG A 7 4.02 11.63 -3.97
CA ARG A 7 3.90 13.10 -4.02
C ARG A 7 3.71 13.67 -5.42
N ARG A 8 4.24 13.03 -6.47
CA ARG A 8 3.88 13.26 -7.89
C ARG A 8 3.93 11.96 -8.70
N SER A 9 3.00 11.87 -9.65
CA SER A 9 2.71 10.83 -10.66
C SER A 9 3.56 9.54 -10.59
N VAL A 10 3.01 8.48 -10.00
CA VAL A 10 3.44 7.12 -10.34
C VAL A 10 2.85 6.82 -11.72
N ARG A 11 3.68 6.78 -12.76
CA ARG A 11 3.17 6.56 -14.13
C ARG A 11 2.66 5.13 -14.31
N GLN A 12 3.35 4.16 -13.71
CA GLN A 12 2.99 2.75 -13.79
C GLN A 12 3.40 2.01 -12.52
N VAL A 13 2.52 1.12 -12.07
CA VAL A 13 2.78 0.11 -11.04
C VAL A 13 2.74 -1.23 -11.76
N THR A 14 3.87 -1.93 -11.84
CA THR A 14 3.92 -3.26 -12.44
C THR A 14 4.26 -4.29 -11.36
N PRO A 15 3.43 -5.35 -11.19
CA PRO A 15 3.82 -6.45 -10.33
C PRO A 15 4.95 -7.25 -10.99
N GLY A 16 5.95 -7.65 -10.21
CA GLY A 16 7.10 -8.43 -10.68
C GLY A 16 6.96 -9.91 -10.36
N ARG A 17 7.39 -10.79 -11.28
CA ARG A 17 7.75 -12.18 -10.98
C ARG A 17 9.08 -12.46 -11.70
N ARG A 18 10.17 -12.74 -10.99
CA ARG A 18 11.41 -13.19 -11.64
C ARG A 18 11.19 -14.58 -12.23
N LYS A 19 11.39 -14.72 -13.54
CA LYS A 19 11.83 -15.99 -14.11
C LYS A 19 13.34 -15.89 -14.30
N ASP A 20 14.09 -16.76 -13.63
CA ASP A 20 15.52 -16.88 -13.89
C ASP A 20 15.75 -17.51 -15.28
N SER A 21 16.76 -16.99 -15.99
CA SER A 21 17.36 -17.39 -17.28
C SER A 21 16.58 -17.16 -18.59
N ASP A 22 16.92 -16.09 -19.32
CA ASP A 22 17.72 -16.19 -20.55
C ASP A 22 18.42 -14.84 -20.87
N PRO A 23 19.66 -14.79 -21.37
CA PRO A 23 20.38 -13.55 -21.67
C PRO A 23 20.14 -13.06 -23.11
N GLN A 24 20.17 -11.73 -23.28
CA GLN A 24 20.17 -11.00 -24.56
C GLN A 24 18.79 -10.67 -25.18
N GLN A 25 18.09 -9.66 -24.64
CA GLN A 25 17.34 -8.64 -25.42
C GLN A 25 16.80 -7.52 -24.51
N PRO A 26 16.67 -6.28 -25.01
CA PRO A 26 16.19 -5.14 -24.23
C PRO A 26 14.78 -5.47 -23.71
N GLY A 27 14.67 -5.55 -22.38
CA GLY A 27 13.59 -6.21 -21.66
C GLY A 27 12.20 -5.84 -22.19
N SER A 28 11.56 -6.80 -22.86
CA SER A 28 10.14 -6.74 -23.13
C SER A 28 9.41 -6.83 -21.80
N VAL A 29 8.99 -5.66 -21.29
CA VAL A 29 8.17 -5.54 -20.09
C VAL A 29 6.87 -6.29 -20.35
N THR A 30 6.76 -7.50 -19.82
CA THR A 30 5.51 -8.25 -19.90
C THR A 30 4.56 -7.64 -18.89
N ARG A 31 3.59 -6.85 -19.37
CA ARG A 31 2.44 -6.41 -18.59
C ARG A 31 1.75 -7.65 -18.02
N MET A 32 1.80 -7.83 -16.70
CA MET A 32 0.79 -8.66 -16.05
C MET A 32 -0.57 -7.97 -16.22
N SER A 33 -1.42 -8.56 -17.05
CA SER A 33 -2.82 -8.18 -17.30
C SER A 33 -3.72 -8.52 -16.11
N GLY A 34 -3.31 -8.15 -14.89
CA GLY A 34 -3.97 -8.59 -13.65
C GLY A 34 -4.11 -7.53 -12.55
N CYS A 35 -3.56 -6.32 -12.74
CA CYS A 35 -3.91 -5.16 -11.91
C CYS A 35 -4.94 -4.31 -12.64
N GLU A 36 -6.10 -4.90 -12.93
CA GLU A 36 -7.25 -4.14 -13.41
C GLU A 36 -7.96 -3.55 -12.20
N GLU A 37 -7.96 -2.21 -12.15
CA GLU A 37 -8.67 -1.33 -11.19
C GLU A 37 -8.15 -1.29 -9.74
N GLY A 38 -7.00 -0.64 -9.56
CA GLY A 38 -6.67 -0.05 -8.26
C GLY A 38 -7.48 1.23 -8.03
N HIS A 39 -8.08 1.39 -6.84
CA HIS A 39 -8.75 2.64 -6.45
C HIS A 39 -7.71 3.77 -6.33
N LEU A 40 -7.89 4.83 -7.13
CA LEU A 40 -7.08 6.05 -7.09
C LEU A 40 -7.67 7.04 -6.07
N THR A 41 -6.94 7.33 -5.01
CA THR A 41 -7.28 8.42 -4.06
C THR A 41 -6.29 9.57 -4.23
N ARG A 42 -6.69 10.79 -3.85
CA ARG A 42 -5.83 11.97 -3.92
C ARG A 42 -5.74 12.63 -2.55
N THR A 43 -4.51 12.88 -2.11
CA THR A 43 -4.21 13.53 -0.83
C THR A 43 -3.52 14.87 -1.08
N ALA A 44 -3.83 15.90 -0.29
CA ALA A 44 -3.24 17.23 -0.45
C ALA A 44 -1.70 17.22 -0.31
N LYS A 45 -1.18 16.43 0.63
CA LYS A 45 0.27 16.33 0.93
C LYS A 45 1.03 15.37 0.03
N TYR A 46 0.38 14.31 -0.43
CA TYR A 46 1.01 13.20 -1.15
C TYR A 46 0.51 12.98 -2.56
N GLY A 47 -0.31 13.86 -3.14
CA GLY A 47 -0.74 13.70 -4.52
C GLY A 47 -1.56 12.43 -4.73
N ASN A 48 -1.19 11.62 -5.72
CA ASN A 48 -1.93 10.44 -6.13
C ASN A 48 -1.53 9.21 -5.30
N CYS A 49 -2.54 8.48 -4.85
CA CYS A 49 -2.43 7.29 -4.05
C CYS A 49 -3.12 6.12 -4.75
N TYR A 50 -2.40 5.01 -4.91
CA TYR A 50 -2.86 3.82 -5.62
C TYR A 50 -3.07 2.67 -4.65
N THR A 51 -4.31 2.21 -4.56
CA THR A 51 -4.68 1.08 -3.71
C THR A 51 -4.66 -0.21 -4.53
N LEU A 52 -3.69 -1.09 -4.24
CA LEU A 52 -3.67 -2.44 -4.81
C LEU A 52 -4.58 -3.36 -4.00
N GLN A 53 -5.77 -3.66 -4.51
CA GLN A 53 -6.69 -4.61 -3.90
C GLN A 53 -6.98 -5.73 -4.89
N TYR A 54 -6.56 -6.95 -4.57
CA TYR A 54 -6.94 -8.13 -5.33
C TYR A 54 -7.23 -9.29 -4.40
N HIS A 55 -8.38 -9.93 -4.58
CA HIS A 55 -8.85 -11.04 -3.76
C HIS A 55 -7.92 -12.26 -3.81
N LYS A 56 -7.06 -12.36 -4.83
CA LYS A 56 -6.06 -13.43 -4.96
C LYS A 56 -4.66 -13.05 -4.48
N PHE A 57 -4.45 -11.86 -3.90
CA PHE A 57 -3.20 -11.55 -3.20
C PHE A 57 -3.15 -12.28 -1.85
N ILE A 58 -2.92 -13.58 -1.93
CA ILE A 58 -2.79 -14.49 -0.78
C ILE A 58 -1.35 -15.02 -0.80
N SER A 59 -0.57 -14.64 0.21
CA SER A 59 0.76 -15.23 0.43
C SER A 59 0.58 -16.59 1.09
N ARG A 60 1.07 -17.65 0.45
CA ARG A 60 1.12 -19.00 1.04
C ARG A 60 2.51 -19.34 1.57
N GLU A 61 3.51 -18.72 0.97
CA GLU A 61 4.91 -18.88 1.33
C GLU A 61 5.47 -17.52 1.75
N SER A 62 6.48 -17.57 2.61
CA SER A 62 7.21 -16.40 3.06
C SER A 62 8.51 -16.27 2.28
N GLY A 63 8.83 -15.06 1.83
CA GLY A 63 10.12 -14.76 1.23
C GLY A 63 10.01 -13.60 0.24
N PRO A 64 11.13 -12.95 -0.12
CA PRO A 64 11.11 -11.85 -1.08
C PRO A 64 10.63 -12.27 -2.49
N SER A 65 10.83 -13.52 -2.89
CA SER A 65 10.39 -14.05 -4.20
C SER A 65 8.89 -14.35 -4.25
N GLU A 66 8.32 -14.81 -3.13
CA GLU A 66 6.91 -15.22 -3.02
C GLU A 66 5.98 -14.11 -2.51
N GLY A 67 6.56 -12.96 -2.14
CA GLY A 67 5.84 -11.78 -1.69
C GLY A 67 5.37 -10.88 -2.83
N LEU A 68 4.81 -9.72 -2.44
CA LEU A 68 4.43 -8.68 -3.40
C LEU A 68 5.68 -7.94 -3.90
N GLN A 69 5.95 -8.03 -5.20
CA GLN A 69 7.01 -7.26 -5.87
C GLN A 69 6.40 -6.16 -6.71
N LEU A 70 6.87 -4.93 -6.51
CA LEU A 70 6.41 -3.76 -7.25
C LEU A 70 7.59 -3.04 -7.87
N GLN A 71 7.48 -2.71 -9.15
CA GLN A 71 8.36 -1.74 -9.80
C GLN A 71 7.55 -0.45 -10.04
N LEU A 72 8.08 0.65 -9.51
CA LEU A 72 7.43 1.95 -9.51
C LEU A 72 8.23 2.93 -10.37
N PHE A 73 7.55 3.58 -11.30
CA PHE A 73 8.13 4.63 -12.12
C PHE A 73 7.73 5.99 -11.55
N LEU A 74 8.69 6.69 -10.96
CA LEU A 74 8.51 7.99 -10.35
C LEU A 74 9.05 9.08 -11.26
N GLU A 75 8.25 10.13 -11.45
CA GLU A 75 8.65 11.31 -12.21
C GLU A 75 9.40 12.28 -11.29
N THR A 76 10.73 12.23 -11.33
CA THR A 76 11.61 13.02 -10.45
C THR A 76 11.98 14.40 -10.99
N ASP A 77 11.65 14.69 -12.24
CA ASP A 77 12.13 15.86 -12.97
C ASP A 77 11.24 17.08 -12.74
N ASP A 78 9.95 16.87 -12.43
CA ASP A 78 8.96 17.92 -12.11
C ASP A 78 8.90 18.26 -10.60
N TYR A 79 9.98 18.01 -9.87
CA TYR A 79 10.03 18.24 -8.43
C TYR A 79 10.30 19.72 -8.14
N VAL A 80 9.25 20.47 -7.76
CA VAL A 80 9.36 21.89 -7.41
C VAL A 80 10.08 22.03 -6.07
N PRO A 81 11.29 22.63 -6.02
CA PRO A 81 12.00 22.86 -4.77
C PRO A 81 11.16 23.72 -3.81
N GLY A 82 11.06 23.30 -2.54
CA GLY A 82 10.30 24.02 -1.51
C GLY A 82 8.85 23.58 -1.30
N VAL A 83 8.25 22.85 -2.26
CA VAL A 83 6.90 22.24 -2.09
C VAL A 83 7.02 20.77 -1.71
N ALA A 84 8.03 20.10 -2.23
CA ALA A 84 8.29 18.70 -1.96
C ALA A 84 9.80 18.53 -1.72
N ASN A 85 10.18 17.97 -0.57
CA ASN A 85 11.58 17.90 -0.12
C ASN A 85 12.16 16.47 -0.22
N SER A 86 11.35 15.47 -0.61
CA SER A 86 11.71 14.05 -0.51
C SER A 86 11.36 13.24 -1.78
N LYS A 87 12.35 12.88 -2.58
CA LYS A 87 12.15 12.06 -3.79
C LYS A 87 11.91 10.59 -3.41
N GLY A 88 10.67 10.14 -3.50
CA GLY A 88 10.28 8.79 -3.10
C GLY A 88 8.78 8.59 -3.02
N VAL A 89 8.37 7.45 -2.47
CA VAL A 89 6.97 7.08 -2.22
C VAL A 89 6.73 6.82 -0.74
N GLN A 90 5.48 6.98 -0.33
CA GLN A 90 4.96 6.51 0.96
C GLN A 90 4.22 5.20 0.73
N VAL A 91 4.67 4.13 1.36
CA VAL A 91 4.02 2.81 1.28
C VAL A 91 3.25 2.60 2.57
N ILE A 92 1.98 2.22 2.47
CA ILE A 92 1.16 1.88 3.64
C ILE A 92 0.73 0.44 3.50
N ILE A 93 0.59 -0.23 4.64
CA ILE A 93 0.13 -1.62 4.69
C ILE A 93 -0.99 -1.68 5.71
N HIS A 94 -2.22 -1.73 5.20
CA HIS A 94 -3.42 -1.76 6.02
C HIS A 94 -4.37 -2.89 5.61
N ASP A 95 -5.32 -3.18 6.49
CA ASP A 95 -6.32 -4.22 6.32
C ASP A 95 -7.39 -3.87 5.28
N GLN A 96 -8.06 -4.91 4.78
CA GLN A 96 -9.16 -4.71 3.84
C GLN A 96 -10.37 -4.08 4.54
N GLY A 97 -10.87 -2.99 3.95
CA GLY A 97 -12.03 -2.26 4.46
C GLY A 97 -11.70 -1.17 5.50
N THR A 98 -10.42 -0.92 5.78
CA THR A 98 -9.98 0.23 6.60
C THR A 98 -9.51 1.38 5.71
N LEU A 99 -9.47 2.60 6.27
CA LEU A 99 -8.92 3.77 5.60
C LEU A 99 -7.39 3.87 5.82
N PRO A 100 -6.61 4.20 4.78
CA PRO A 100 -5.17 4.43 4.90
C PRO A 100 -4.85 5.87 5.33
N PHE A 101 -3.93 6.04 6.28
CA PHE A 101 -3.42 7.34 6.71
C PHE A 101 -1.90 7.47 6.42
N PRO A 102 -1.49 7.95 5.22
CA PRO A 102 -0.07 8.03 4.82
C PRO A 102 0.78 8.93 5.71
N GLU A 103 0.17 9.82 6.48
CA GLU A 103 0.88 10.72 7.40
C GLU A 103 1.29 10.01 8.69
N ASP A 104 0.48 9.04 9.13
CA ASP A 104 0.65 8.39 10.43
C ASP A 104 1.26 6.99 10.31
N GLU A 105 0.88 6.24 9.27
CA GLU A 105 1.23 4.82 9.10
C GLU A 105 2.15 4.56 7.89
N GLY A 106 2.54 5.60 7.16
CA GLY A 106 3.34 5.51 5.95
C GLY A 106 4.81 5.20 6.21
N VAL A 107 5.37 4.29 5.41
CA VAL A 107 6.82 4.02 5.33
C VAL A 107 7.39 4.75 4.11
N ALA A 108 8.34 5.66 4.35
CA ALA A 108 9.03 6.37 3.29
C ALA A 108 10.04 5.47 2.58
N VAL A 109 9.90 5.31 1.26
CA VAL A 109 10.83 4.59 0.40
C VAL A 109 11.46 5.57 -0.58
N ALA A 110 12.78 5.65 -0.57
CA ALA A 110 13.53 6.55 -1.45
C ALA A 110 13.48 6.07 -2.91
N ALA A 111 13.49 7.03 -3.84
CA ALA A 111 13.64 6.72 -5.26
C ALA A 111 15.07 6.24 -5.57
N GLY A 112 15.22 5.35 -6.56
CA GLY A 112 16.53 4.88 -7.04
C GLY A 112 17.16 3.75 -6.22
N THR A 113 16.48 3.26 -5.18
CA THR A 113 16.92 2.12 -4.36
C THR A 113 15.90 0.98 -4.40
N GLU A 114 16.37 -0.26 -4.33
CA GLU A 114 15.52 -1.42 -4.05
C GLU A 114 15.28 -1.50 -2.53
N THR A 115 14.04 -1.72 -2.09
CA THR A 115 13.68 -1.76 -0.68
C THR A 115 12.84 -3.00 -0.39
N PHE A 116 13.27 -3.78 0.60
CA PHE A 116 12.57 -4.97 1.07
C PHE A 116 11.82 -4.64 2.38
N ILE A 117 10.51 -4.91 2.40
CA ILE A 117 9.67 -4.69 3.58
C ILE A 117 9.16 -6.05 4.06
N GLY A 118 9.70 -6.51 5.20
CA GLY A 118 9.22 -7.70 5.89
C GLY A 118 8.00 -7.39 6.76
N LEU A 119 7.02 -8.31 6.79
CA LEU A 119 5.80 -8.13 7.56
C LEU A 119 5.60 -9.24 8.57
N ARG A 120 5.09 -8.87 9.74
CA ARG A 120 4.61 -9.78 10.77
C ARG A 120 3.19 -9.37 11.14
N ARG A 121 2.21 -10.22 10.83
CA ARG A 121 0.83 -10.01 11.28
C ARG A 121 0.71 -10.38 12.75
N VAL A 122 0.12 -9.48 13.53
CA VAL A 122 -0.26 -9.71 14.93
C VAL A 122 -1.74 -9.41 15.05
N GLU A 123 -2.50 -10.35 15.60
CA GLU A 123 -3.94 -10.19 15.83
C GLU A 123 -4.20 -10.17 17.33
N VAL A 124 -4.94 -9.16 17.79
CA VAL A 124 -5.27 -8.96 19.20
C VAL A 124 -6.77 -8.91 19.33
N SER A 125 -7.35 -9.92 19.96
CA SER A 125 -8.75 -9.92 20.38
C SER A 125 -8.85 -9.46 21.84
N ARG A 126 -9.82 -8.57 22.11
CA ARG A 126 -10.12 -8.09 23.47
C ARG A 126 -11.56 -8.44 23.81
N LEU A 127 -11.79 -8.74 25.07
CA LEU A 127 -13.14 -8.89 25.61
C LEU A 127 -13.73 -7.49 25.85
N GLY A 128 -15.02 -7.35 25.57
CA GLY A 128 -15.80 -6.16 25.93
C GLY A 128 -16.20 -6.16 27.41
N SER A 129 -17.16 -5.30 27.76
CA SER A 129 -17.67 -5.18 29.13
C SER A 129 -18.10 -6.53 29.71
N PRO A 130 -17.78 -6.85 30.98
CA PRO A 130 -17.17 -5.99 32.01
C PRO A 130 -15.63 -5.96 32.02
N TYR A 131 -14.96 -6.66 31.10
CA TYR A 131 -13.50 -6.83 31.12
C TYR A 131 -12.74 -5.69 30.45
N GLY A 132 -13.44 -4.81 29.72
CA GLY A 132 -12.87 -3.61 29.14
C GLY A 132 -13.90 -2.80 28.34
N ASP A 133 -13.58 -1.53 28.12
CA ASP A 133 -14.42 -0.59 27.36
C ASP A 133 -14.13 -0.69 25.86
N CYS A 134 -14.36 -1.87 25.28
CA CYS A 134 -14.27 -2.07 23.84
C CYS A 134 -15.65 -1.90 23.19
N THR A 135 -15.74 -1.03 22.18
CA THR A 135 -16.93 -0.91 21.34
C THR A 135 -16.96 -2.03 20.28
N PRO A 136 -18.12 -2.67 20.04
CA PRO A 136 -18.24 -3.70 19.02
C PRO A 136 -17.97 -3.14 17.61
N ILE A 137 -17.30 -3.94 16.78
CA ILE A 137 -16.85 -3.53 15.43
C ILE A 137 -18.03 -3.25 14.49
N ASN A 138 -19.11 -4.00 14.66
CA ASN A 138 -20.18 -4.12 13.67
C ASN A 138 -20.97 -2.83 13.50
N ASP A 139 -21.25 -2.11 14.59
CA ASP A 139 -22.08 -0.90 14.59
C ASP A 139 -21.51 0.20 13.68
N PHE A 140 -20.18 0.37 13.69
CA PHE A 140 -19.51 1.36 12.85
C PHE A 140 -19.44 0.93 11.38
N GLN A 141 -19.18 -0.37 11.14
CA GLN A 141 -19.09 -0.91 9.80
C GLN A 141 -20.45 -0.88 9.07
N GLU A 142 -21.55 -1.15 9.77
CA GLU A 142 -22.91 -1.07 9.21
C GLU A 142 -23.29 0.37 8.87
N LYS A 143 -22.87 1.35 9.68
CA LYS A 143 -23.22 2.77 9.50
C LYS A 143 -22.41 3.46 8.40
N TYR A 144 -21.11 3.17 8.31
CA TYR A 144 -20.19 3.90 7.42
C TYR A 144 -19.57 3.05 6.31
N GLY A 145 -19.83 1.74 6.28
CA GLY A 145 -19.27 0.83 5.27
C GLY A 145 -17.76 0.60 5.38
N ILE A 146 -17.13 1.08 6.46
CA ILE A 146 -15.70 0.97 6.73
C ILE A 146 -15.46 0.36 8.11
N LYS A 147 -14.40 -0.42 8.26
CA LYS A 147 -13.99 -0.96 9.55
C LYS A 147 -13.42 0.16 10.41
N TYR A 148 -13.83 0.20 11.68
CA TYR A 148 -13.25 1.14 12.63
C TYR A 148 -11.78 0.80 12.88
N THR A 149 -10.96 1.82 13.06
CA THR A 149 -9.57 1.72 13.52
C THR A 149 -9.37 2.70 14.66
N ARG A 150 -8.27 2.60 15.42
CA ARG A 150 -8.01 3.57 16.51
C ARG A 150 -7.89 5.01 16.00
N THR A 151 -7.49 5.19 14.75
CA THR A 151 -7.41 6.46 14.03
C THR A 151 -8.76 6.95 13.50
N VAL A 152 -9.75 6.05 13.38
CA VAL A 152 -11.10 6.35 12.87
C VAL A 152 -12.12 5.76 13.84
N SER A 153 -12.40 6.49 14.92
CA SER A 153 -13.50 6.20 15.84
C SER A 153 -14.56 7.31 15.77
N PRO A 154 -15.84 6.99 15.99
CA PRO A 154 -16.82 8.02 16.30
C PRO A 154 -16.46 8.65 17.65
N GLU A 155 -16.51 9.98 17.73
CA GLU A 155 -16.53 10.71 19.02
C GLU A 155 -17.84 10.47 19.76
#